data_AF-A0A914TUA9-F1
#
_entry.id   AF-A0A914TUA9-F1
#
_cell.length_a   1.000
_cell.length_b   1.000
_cell.length_c   1.000
_cell.angle_alpha   90.00
_cell.angle_beta   90.00
_cell.angle_gamma   90.00
#
_symmetry.space_group_name_H-M   'P 1'
#
loop_
_entity.id
_entity.type
_entity.pdbx_description
1 polymer ?
#
loop_
_entity_poly.entity_id
_entity_poly.type
_entity_poly.pdbx_seq_one_letter_code
_entity_poly.pdbx_strand_id
1 'polypeptide(L)'
;MCKYDGRDAIITLFNGERIKYNNKKIYCQRKLSPSNKIEKVDGTVLELVYGPKQCLLTTFRLYCPFYASKNNEKTVKYEIGIKNLVDQKIEFHEFSLSTPETIPRSFVSCMSRMIAYDDWALLLVALETFRFYGGDLMVAYIECALKKVFDLMKLYESDGILKIQHAYKSSDTPNIPYDSDGQIEYANQLTNSHQCLYEFKESAEFIAFTDWDDILIGLRINSGFGKFADGFRQLSLKHQFAAAFAVPRFQTNMKKTFQSEINPFSIEKTFNQIQYSTTENLPPKMVVRPKFVAGVWIHQLKVAENWRFHSITVNSATAVLLHLNNLISDIGIKEKYSTDSNSSNNSYTRLFHKLILNCYNKMEKYAMDGTIGYCPSYKACVFPKQNVSVIKIKTTHKPSKKMTNLIWHERDKIEFIENEKGCL
;
A
#
# COMPACT_ATOMS: atom_id res chain seq x y z
N MET A 1 2.32 -12.49 7.71
CA MET A 1 3.50 -11.64 7.96
C MET A 1 3.41 -11.17 9.40
N CYS A 2 4.45 -11.40 10.20
CA CYS A 2 4.35 -11.33 11.64
C CYS A 2 5.50 -10.48 12.19
N LYS A 3 5.21 -9.37 12.88
CA LYS A 3 6.15 -8.29 13.22
C LYS A 3 6.16 -7.98 14.74
N TYR A 4 7.32 -7.57 15.25
CA TYR A 4 7.59 -7.33 16.68
C TYR A 4 7.34 -5.85 17.03
N ASP A 5 6.41 -5.56 17.95
CA ASP A 5 5.92 -4.20 18.32
C ASP A 5 6.78 -3.49 19.38
N GLY A 6 8.07 -3.82 19.49
CA GLY A 6 8.96 -3.29 20.55
C GLY A 6 8.56 -3.65 22.00
N ARG A 7 7.40 -4.29 22.18
CA ARG A 7 6.78 -4.72 23.45
C ARG A 7 6.48 -6.23 23.40
N ASP A 8 7.45 -7.07 23.07
CA ASP A 8 7.37 -8.55 23.01
C ASP A 8 6.15 -9.17 22.30
N ALA A 9 5.34 -8.38 21.61
CA ALA A 9 4.12 -8.82 20.98
C ALA A 9 4.36 -9.15 19.51
N ILE A 10 3.64 -10.14 19.02
CA ILE A 10 3.61 -10.47 17.60
C ILE A 10 2.35 -9.88 16.99
N ILE A 11 2.54 -9.13 15.92
CA ILE A 11 1.46 -8.63 15.10
C ILE A 11 1.45 -9.40 13.79
N THR A 12 0.39 -10.14 13.52
CA THR A 12 0.19 -10.88 12.28
C THR A 12 -0.88 -10.22 11.43
N LEU A 13 -0.56 -9.91 10.18
CA LEU A 13 -1.55 -9.60 9.16
C LEU A 13 -2.03 -10.87 8.46
N PHE A 14 -3.34 -11.01 8.34
CA PHE A 14 -3.97 -12.07 7.55
C PHE A 14 -5.27 -11.58 6.92
N ASN A 15 -5.64 -12.19 5.81
CA ASN A 15 -6.90 -11.93 5.12
C ASN A 15 -7.91 -13.00 5.49
N GLY A 16 -9.17 -12.62 5.69
CA GLY A 16 -10.19 -13.56 6.10
C GLY A 16 -11.60 -13.07 5.80
N GLU A 17 -12.57 -14.00 5.78
CA GLU A 17 -13.97 -13.65 5.62
C GLU A 17 -14.51 -12.90 6.84
N ARG A 18 -15.07 -11.70 6.64
CA ARG A 18 -15.51 -10.81 7.73
C ARG A 18 -16.36 -11.52 8.79
N ILE A 19 -17.39 -12.26 8.34
CA ILE A 19 -18.35 -12.95 9.21
C ILE A 19 -17.68 -14.07 10.03
N LYS A 20 -16.65 -14.73 9.47
CA LYS A 20 -16.04 -15.91 10.10
C LYS A 20 -15.07 -15.57 11.22
N TYR A 21 -14.46 -14.38 11.24
CA TYR A 21 -13.36 -14.08 12.17
C TYR A 21 -13.73 -13.14 13.31
N ASN A 22 -14.79 -12.33 13.19
CA ASN A 22 -15.17 -11.39 14.25
C ASN A 22 -15.54 -12.07 15.59
N ASN A 23 -15.88 -13.37 15.57
CA ASN A 23 -16.29 -14.13 16.76
C ASN A 23 -15.40 -15.34 17.08
N LYS A 24 -14.29 -15.55 16.36
CA LYS A 24 -13.42 -16.72 16.59
C LYS A 24 -12.35 -16.42 17.61
N LYS A 25 -12.19 -17.32 18.59
CA LYS A 25 -11.02 -17.31 19.47
C LYS A 25 -9.80 -17.81 18.72
N ILE A 26 -8.82 -16.91 18.54
CA ILE A 26 -7.51 -17.22 18.00
C ILE A 26 -6.52 -17.25 19.17
N TYR A 27 -5.65 -18.24 19.18
CA TYR A 27 -4.56 -18.40 20.13
C TYR A 27 -3.24 -18.21 19.42
N CYS A 28 -2.24 -17.76 20.17
CA CYS A 28 -0.87 -17.74 19.70
C CYS A 28 -0.04 -18.60 20.64
N GLN A 29 0.89 -19.37 20.11
CA GLN A 29 1.88 -20.05 20.92
C GLN A 29 3.29 -19.87 20.38
N ARG A 30 4.27 -19.97 21.28
CA ARG A 30 5.68 -19.97 20.94
C ARG A 30 6.40 -21.09 21.66
N LYS A 31 7.40 -21.67 21.00
CA LYS A 31 8.31 -22.66 21.57
C LYS A 31 9.64 -22.01 21.89
N LEU A 32 10.09 -22.15 23.14
CA LEU A 32 11.35 -21.61 23.63
C LEU A 32 12.45 -22.68 23.64
N SER A 33 13.68 -22.26 23.42
CA SER A 33 14.90 -23.08 23.50
C SER A 33 15.87 -22.47 24.50
N PRO A 34 16.56 -23.28 25.34
CA PRO A 34 16.64 -24.76 25.29
C PRO A 34 15.54 -25.52 26.05
N SER A 35 14.69 -24.83 26.81
CA SER A 35 13.72 -25.48 27.71
C SER A 35 12.63 -26.30 27.01
N ASN A 36 12.45 -26.15 25.69
CA ASN A 36 11.31 -26.67 24.93
C ASN A 36 9.94 -26.24 25.50
N LYS A 37 9.91 -25.21 26.36
CA LYS A 37 8.69 -24.68 26.96
C LYS A 37 7.79 -24.11 25.87
N ILE A 38 6.51 -24.44 25.94
CA ILE A 38 5.48 -23.85 25.08
C ILE A 38 4.75 -22.79 25.90
N GLU A 39 4.73 -21.57 25.39
CA GLU A 39 3.94 -20.49 25.95
C GLU A 39 2.78 -20.19 25.03
N LYS A 40 1.57 -20.14 25.59
CA LYS A 40 0.33 -19.91 24.86
C LYS A 40 -0.38 -18.69 25.43
N VAL A 41 -0.87 -17.85 24.55
CA VAL A 41 -1.60 -16.62 24.88
C VAL A 41 -2.84 -16.50 24.00
N ASP A 42 -3.83 -15.75 24.50
CA ASP A 42 -4.99 -15.36 23.71
C ASP A 42 -4.59 -14.29 22.70
N GLY A 43 -4.94 -14.52 21.43
CA GLY A 43 -4.75 -13.57 20.36
C GLY A 43 -5.94 -12.63 20.25
N THR A 44 -5.68 -11.33 20.13
CA THR A 44 -6.72 -10.34 19.85
C THR A 44 -6.79 -10.08 18.36
N VAL A 45 -7.95 -10.36 17.75
CA VAL A 45 -8.22 -10.07 16.35
C VAL A 45 -8.86 -8.70 16.24
N LEU A 46 -8.30 -7.87 15.38
CA LEU A 46 -8.80 -6.54 15.06
C LEU A 46 -9.02 -6.46 13.54
N GLU A 47 -10.26 -6.20 13.14
CA GLU A 47 -10.59 -5.85 11.76
C GLU A 47 -9.97 -4.47 11.45
N LEU A 48 -9.03 -4.44 10.51
CA LEU A 48 -8.30 -3.20 10.19
C LEU A 48 -9.03 -2.35 9.14
N VAL A 49 -9.87 -2.98 8.33
CA VAL A 49 -10.50 -2.37 7.18
C VAL A 49 -11.99 -2.71 7.15
N TYR A 50 -12.82 -1.69 7.22
CA TYR A 50 -14.24 -1.79 6.88
C TYR A 50 -14.43 -1.27 5.46
N GLY A 51 -14.00 -2.04 4.46
CA GLY A 51 -14.24 -1.70 3.07
C GLY A 51 -15.73 -1.73 2.73
N PRO A 52 -16.08 -1.39 1.48
CA PRO A 52 -17.44 -1.52 0.97
C PRO A 52 -18.03 -2.89 1.38
N LYS A 53 -19.29 -2.94 1.82
CA LYS A 53 -19.93 -4.14 2.40
C LYS A 53 -19.93 -5.36 1.45
N GLN A 54 -19.55 -5.16 0.20
CA GLN A 54 -19.61 -6.14 -0.88
C GLN A 54 -18.35 -7.00 -1.01
N CYS A 55 -17.27 -6.72 -0.25
CA CYS A 55 -16.08 -7.57 -0.20
C CYS A 55 -16.25 -8.72 0.79
N LEU A 56 -16.04 -9.95 0.33
CA LEU A 56 -16.12 -11.14 1.18
C LEU A 56 -14.96 -11.21 2.17
N LEU A 57 -13.77 -10.77 1.75
CA LEU A 57 -12.54 -10.79 2.54
C LEU A 57 -12.21 -9.40 3.07
N THR A 58 -11.57 -9.35 4.25
CA THR A 58 -10.93 -8.16 4.82
C THR A 58 -9.56 -8.49 5.37
N THR A 59 -8.76 -7.45 5.62
CA THR A 59 -7.49 -7.52 6.35
C THR A 59 -7.72 -7.43 7.85
N PHE A 60 -7.18 -8.41 8.59
CA PHE A 60 -7.16 -8.45 10.04
C PHE A 60 -5.74 -8.29 10.59
N ARG A 61 -5.65 -7.68 11.77
CA ARG A 61 -4.50 -7.72 12.67
C ARG A 61 -4.79 -8.74 13.76
N LEU A 62 -3.93 -9.73 13.90
CA LEU A 62 -3.85 -10.56 15.10
C LEU A 62 -2.72 -10.02 15.98
N TYR A 63 -3.05 -9.64 17.21
CA TYR A 63 -2.10 -9.23 18.23
C TYR A 63 -1.92 -10.35 19.26
N CYS A 64 -0.68 -10.82 19.42
CA CYS A 64 -0.29 -11.86 20.36
C CYS A 64 0.65 -11.28 21.43
N PRO A 65 0.18 -11.01 22.65
CA PRO A 65 1.01 -10.43 23.71
C PRO A 65 1.87 -11.50 24.36
N PHE A 66 3.04 -11.80 23.78
CA PHE A 66 4.05 -12.54 24.51
C PHE A 66 4.82 -11.55 25.40
N TYR A 67 5.30 -12.03 26.55
CA TYR A 67 6.17 -11.23 27.43
C TYR A 67 7.65 -11.58 27.14
N ALA A 68 8.60 -10.73 27.52
CA ALA A 68 10.02 -11.06 27.43
C ALA A 68 10.28 -12.43 28.08
N SER A 69 10.97 -13.33 27.36
CA SER A 69 11.41 -14.56 28.01
C SER A 69 12.37 -14.19 29.14
N LYS A 70 12.10 -14.73 30.33
CA LYS A 70 13.05 -14.68 31.44
C LYS A 70 14.12 -15.75 31.18
N ASN A 71 15.40 -15.43 31.43
CA ASN A 71 16.53 -16.37 31.45
C ASN A 71 17.11 -16.80 30.08
N ASN A 72 17.49 -15.86 29.20
CA ASN A 72 18.24 -16.13 27.95
C ASN A 72 17.58 -17.13 26.97
N GLU A 73 16.30 -17.49 27.16
CA GLU A 73 15.64 -18.41 26.23
C GLU A 73 15.31 -17.69 24.93
N LYS A 74 15.58 -18.37 23.81
CA LYS A 74 15.26 -17.86 22.47
C LYS A 74 14.01 -18.54 21.96
N THR A 75 13.12 -17.77 21.35
CA THR A 75 12.01 -18.37 20.62
C THR A 75 12.54 -19.02 19.35
N VAL A 76 12.22 -20.30 19.17
CA VAL A 76 12.60 -21.07 17.98
C VAL A 76 11.44 -21.30 17.02
N LYS A 77 10.21 -21.11 17.50
CA LYS A 77 9.02 -21.39 16.70
C LYS A 77 7.81 -20.60 17.20
N TYR A 78 6.98 -20.14 16.26
CA TYR A 78 5.71 -19.47 16.53
C TYR A 78 4.58 -20.17 15.79
N GLU A 79 3.43 -20.32 16.45
CA GLU A 79 2.26 -20.95 15.87
C GLU A 79 0.97 -20.19 16.19
N ILE A 80 0.04 -20.14 15.23
CA ILE A 80 -1.31 -19.60 15.42
C ILE A 80 -2.28 -20.77 15.53
N GLY A 81 -3.05 -20.77 16.60
CA GLY A 81 -4.07 -21.75 16.91
C GLY A 81 -5.46 -21.20 16.65
N ILE A 82 -6.30 -21.87 15.86
CA ILE A 82 -7.70 -21.46 15.69
C ILE A 82 -8.60 -22.47 16.37
N LYS A 83 -9.47 -21.99 17.27
CA LYS A 83 -10.43 -22.86 17.95
C LYS A 83 -11.55 -23.25 16.99
N ASN A 84 -11.73 -24.54 16.76
CA ASN A 84 -12.90 -25.05 16.09
C ASN A 84 -14.11 -25.00 17.04
N LEU A 85 -15.22 -24.45 16.56
CA LEU A 85 -16.44 -24.30 17.34
C LEU A 85 -17.17 -25.63 17.54
N VAL A 86 -17.01 -26.58 16.61
CA VAL A 86 -17.73 -27.86 16.62
C VAL A 86 -17.10 -28.87 17.56
N ASP A 87 -15.79 -29.10 17.45
CA ASP A 87 -15.08 -30.12 18.24
C ASP A 87 -14.24 -29.55 19.39
N GLN A 88 -14.24 -28.22 19.56
CA GLN A 88 -13.46 -27.48 20.56
C GLN A 88 -11.92 -27.67 20.45
N LYS A 89 -11.42 -28.34 19.41
CA LYS A 89 -9.99 -28.55 19.18
C LYS A 89 -9.33 -27.28 18.64
N ILE A 90 -8.03 -27.15 18.90
CA ILE A 90 -7.22 -26.04 18.41
C ILE A 90 -6.18 -26.61 17.46
N GLU A 91 -6.23 -26.17 16.21
CA GLU A 91 -5.25 -26.53 15.19
C GLU A 91 -4.19 -25.42 15.14
N PHE A 92 -2.93 -25.77 15.42
CA PHE A 92 -1.80 -24.84 15.45
C PHE A 92 -0.97 -24.91 14.18
N HIS A 93 -0.64 -23.72 13.64
CA HIS A 93 0.11 -23.59 12.39
C HIS A 93 1.32 -22.71 12.57
N GLU A 94 2.47 -23.25 12.19
CA GLU A 94 3.74 -22.55 12.20
C GLU A 94 3.75 -21.43 11.16
N PHE A 95 4.39 -20.32 11.52
CA PHE A 95 4.61 -19.21 10.61
C PHE A 95 5.99 -18.58 10.84
N SER A 96 6.54 -18.02 9.77
CA SER A 96 7.81 -17.29 9.83
C SER A 96 7.59 -15.85 10.28
N LEU A 97 8.43 -15.37 11.20
CA LEU A 97 8.50 -13.96 11.55
C LEU A 97 9.39 -13.20 10.57
N SER A 98 8.96 -11.99 10.21
CA SER A 98 9.82 -10.99 9.60
C SER A 98 10.29 -10.03 10.68
N THR A 99 11.58 -9.76 10.77
CA THR A 99 12.10 -8.72 11.65
C THR A 99 11.64 -7.34 11.16
N PRO A 100 11.18 -6.45 12.05
CA PRO A 100 10.84 -5.08 11.66
C PRO A 100 12.09 -4.34 11.17
N GLU A 101 11.87 -3.27 10.40
CA GLU A 101 12.96 -2.38 10.03
C GLU A 101 13.45 -1.66 11.29
N THR A 102 14.76 -1.68 11.53
CA THR A 102 15.36 -1.10 12.74
C THR A 102 16.12 0.18 12.48
N ILE A 103 16.44 0.47 11.21
CA ILE A 103 17.12 1.70 10.81
C ILE A 103 16.16 2.88 11.06
N PRO A 104 16.49 3.83 11.96
CA PRO A 104 15.63 4.97 12.21
C PRO A 104 15.43 5.81 10.94
N ARG A 105 14.19 6.22 10.70
CA ARG A 105 13.76 7.06 9.57
C ARG A 105 12.90 8.19 10.12
N SER A 106 13.18 9.42 9.73
CA SER A 106 12.34 10.56 10.08
C SER A 106 11.03 10.56 9.27
N PHE A 107 11.08 10.17 8.00
CA PHE A 107 9.93 10.22 7.10
C PHE A 107 9.96 9.10 6.05
N VAL A 108 8.95 8.24 6.08
CA VAL A 108 8.74 7.17 5.09
C VAL A 108 7.49 7.47 4.28
N SER A 109 7.52 7.24 2.96
CA SER A 109 6.31 7.24 2.13
C SER A 109 5.97 5.83 1.67
N CYS A 110 4.82 5.33 2.09
CA CYS A 110 4.25 4.06 1.66
C CYS A 110 3.35 4.30 0.45
N MET A 111 3.85 3.97 -0.73
CA MET A 111 3.13 4.23 -1.97
C MET A 111 2.06 3.17 -2.21
N SER A 112 0.96 3.59 -2.83
CA SER A 112 -0.06 2.68 -3.34
C SER A 112 0.51 1.65 -4.34
N ARG A 113 -0.17 0.51 -4.43
CA ARG A 113 0.22 -0.62 -5.29
C ARG A 113 0.31 -0.18 -6.75
N MET A 114 1.41 -0.53 -7.42
CA MET A 114 1.62 -0.34 -8.85
C MET A 114 1.08 -1.54 -9.61
N ILE A 115 0.03 -1.31 -10.40
CA ILE A 115 -0.53 -2.30 -11.32
C ILE A 115 -0.31 -1.78 -12.72
N ALA A 116 0.55 -2.46 -13.46
CA ALA A 116 0.89 -2.14 -14.83
C ALA A 116 1.40 -0.70 -15.02
N TYR A 117 2.35 -0.29 -14.18
CA TYR A 117 2.82 1.09 -14.14
C TYR A 117 3.79 1.43 -15.30
N ASP A 118 3.56 2.57 -15.96
CA ASP A 118 4.29 3.00 -17.14
C ASP A 118 4.77 4.48 -17.12
N ASP A 119 4.26 5.31 -16.20
CA ASP A 119 4.56 6.75 -16.17
C ASP A 119 5.88 7.07 -15.45
N TRP A 120 6.99 6.90 -16.16
CA TRP A 120 8.32 7.18 -15.63
C TRP A 120 8.53 8.66 -15.27
N ALA A 121 7.85 9.60 -15.94
CA ALA A 121 8.04 11.02 -15.69
C ALA A 121 7.45 11.40 -14.34
N LEU A 122 6.24 10.92 -14.05
CA LEU A 122 5.60 11.10 -12.76
C LEU A 122 6.38 10.41 -11.63
N LEU A 123 6.90 9.20 -11.88
CA LEU A 123 7.80 8.51 -10.95
C LEU A 123 9.02 9.37 -10.57
N LEU A 124 9.68 9.98 -11.55
CA LEU A 124 10.81 10.88 -11.30
C LEU A 124 10.41 12.10 -10.48
N VAL A 125 9.30 12.76 -10.83
CA VAL A 125 8.80 13.91 -10.06
C VAL A 125 8.51 13.52 -8.61
N ALA A 126 7.86 12.37 -8.39
CA ALA A 126 7.57 11.86 -7.05
C ALA A 126 8.85 11.60 -6.24
N LEU A 127 9.81 10.87 -6.81
CA LEU A 127 11.05 10.51 -6.14
C LEU A 127 11.94 11.72 -5.86
N GLU A 128 12.15 12.59 -6.84
CA GLU A 128 13.03 13.75 -6.69
C GLU A 128 12.42 14.83 -5.78
N THR A 129 11.09 15.03 -5.83
CA THR A 129 10.42 15.93 -4.87
C THR A 129 10.51 15.37 -3.46
N PHE A 130 10.33 14.05 -3.31
CA PHE A 130 10.48 13.38 -2.02
C PHE A 130 11.91 13.53 -1.47
N ARG A 131 12.92 13.34 -2.32
CA ARG A 131 14.34 13.56 -1.98
C ARG A 131 14.60 14.99 -1.54
N PHE A 132 14.12 15.95 -2.33
CA PHE A 132 14.33 17.38 -2.11
C PHE A 132 13.83 17.83 -0.74
N TYR A 133 12.65 17.38 -0.33
CA TYR A 133 12.07 17.69 0.99
C TYR A 133 12.55 16.78 2.12
N GLY A 134 13.61 16.00 1.90
CA GLY A 134 14.27 15.20 2.92
C GLY A 134 13.49 13.97 3.36
N GLY A 135 12.75 13.34 2.45
CA GLY A 135 12.19 12.02 2.67
C GLY A 135 13.28 10.95 2.72
N ASP A 136 13.21 10.03 3.68
CA ASP A 136 14.27 9.05 3.88
C ASP A 136 14.07 7.79 3.03
N LEU A 137 12.83 7.32 2.90
CA LEU A 137 12.52 6.10 2.16
C LEU A 137 11.12 6.14 1.56
N MET A 138 11.02 5.87 0.26
CA MET A 138 9.78 5.57 -0.43
C MET A 138 9.67 4.06 -0.61
N VAL A 139 8.49 3.48 -0.37
CA VAL A 139 8.26 2.03 -0.45
C VAL A 139 7.29 1.76 -1.59
N ALA A 140 7.73 1.01 -2.59
CA ALA A 140 6.97 0.70 -3.78
C ALA A 140 6.49 -0.74 -3.78
N TYR A 141 5.17 -0.97 -3.86
CA TYR A 141 4.58 -2.29 -4.01
C TYR A 141 4.29 -2.56 -5.49
N ILE A 142 5.17 -3.31 -6.15
CA ILE A 142 5.05 -3.56 -7.59
C ILE A 142 4.31 -4.87 -7.82
N GLU A 143 3.22 -4.88 -8.56
CA GLU A 143 2.69 -6.13 -9.14
C GLU A 143 3.20 -6.31 -10.56
N CYS A 144 3.13 -5.24 -11.35
CA CYS A 144 3.65 -5.21 -12.70
C CYS A 144 4.05 -3.79 -13.09
N ALA A 145 5.17 -3.66 -13.78
CA ALA A 145 5.66 -2.40 -14.34
C ALA A 145 6.40 -2.65 -15.65
N LEU A 146 6.42 -1.66 -16.54
CA LEU A 146 7.31 -1.69 -17.71
C LEU A 146 8.75 -1.95 -17.27
N LYS A 147 9.48 -2.81 -17.98
CA LYS A 147 10.83 -3.21 -17.58
C LYS A 147 11.76 -2.00 -17.41
N LYS A 148 11.73 -1.06 -18.35
CA LYS A 148 12.56 0.17 -18.28
C LYS A 148 12.23 1.03 -17.06
N VAL A 149 10.97 1.07 -16.64
CA VAL A 149 10.54 1.80 -15.44
C VAL A 149 11.02 1.07 -14.19
N PHE A 150 10.92 -0.27 -14.17
CA PHE A 150 11.47 -1.08 -13.09
C PHE A 150 13.00 -0.95 -12.98
N ASP A 151 13.72 -0.94 -14.11
CA ASP A 151 15.16 -0.74 -14.15
C ASP A 151 15.54 0.64 -13.56
N LEU A 152 14.77 1.70 -13.88
CA LEU A 152 14.93 3.02 -13.26
C LEU A 152 14.68 2.97 -11.75
N MET A 153 13.62 2.30 -11.30
CA MET A 153 13.35 2.11 -9.86
C MET A 153 14.51 1.38 -9.18
N LYS A 154 15.15 0.42 -9.83
CA LYS A 154 16.32 -0.29 -9.28
C LYS A 154 17.52 0.63 -9.05
N LEU A 155 17.70 1.67 -9.87
CA LEU A 155 18.72 2.69 -9.64
C LEU A 155 18.42 3.49 -8.35
N TYR A 156 17.17 3.90 -8.16
CA TYR A 156 16.75 4.58 -6.93
C TYR A 156 16.78 3.67 -5.70
N GLU A 157 16.59 2.36 -5.88
CA GLU A 157 16.77 1.38 -4.81
C GLU A 157 18.23 1.26 -4.41
N SER A 158 19.16 1.23 -5.37
CA SER A 158 20.61 1.25 -5.05
C SER A 158 21.06 2.54 -4.38
N ASP A 159 20.39 3.66 -4.65
CA ASP A 159 20.63 4.96 -4.00
C ASP A 159 20.03 5.02 -2.57
N GLY A 160 19.27 4.01 -2.15
CA GLY A 160 18.72 3.90 -0.80
C GLY A 160 17.48 4.76 -0.51
N ILE A 161 16.95 5.47 -1.51
CA ILE A 161 15.74 6.28 -1.39
C ILE A 161 14.46 5.50 -1.70
N LEU A 162 14.56 4.42 -2.47
CA LEU A 162 13.44 3.55 -2.81
C LEU A 162 13.64 2.15 -2.21
N LYS A 163 12.57 1.54 -1.69
CA LYS A 163 12.52 0.12 -1.37
C LYS A 163 11.48 -0.54 -2.25
N ILE A 164 11.90 -1.44 -3.13
CA ILE A 164 10.99 -2.20 -3.98
C ILE A 164 10.52 -3.42 -3.20
N GLN A 165 9.21 -3.50 -2.99
CA GLN A 165 8.55 -4.62 -2.36
C GLN A 165 7.62 -5.33 -3.33
N HIS A 166 7.44 -6.61 -3.03
CA HIS A 166 6.44 -7.40 -3.70
C HIS A 166 5.05 -6.98 -3.23
N ALA A 167 4.17 -6.57 -4.14
CA ALA A 167 2.76 -6.40 -3.82
C ALA A 167 2.18 -7.72 -3.29
N TYR A 168 1.34 -7.65 -2.26
CA TYR A 168 0.61 -8.81 -1.79
C TYR A 168 -0.35 -9.29 -2.90
N LYS A 169 -0.26 -10.60 -3.18
CA LYS A 169 -1.14 -11.34 -4.07
C LYS A 169 -1.57 -12.59 -3.34
N SER A 170 -2.87 -12.82 -3.22
CA SER A 170 -3.39 -14.06 -2.66
C SER A 170 -3.20 -15.21 -3.64
N SER A 171 -3.24 -16.44 -3.14
CA SER A 171 -3.19 -17.62 -3.98
C SER A 171 -4.47 -17.77 -4.79
N ASP A 172 -4.32 -18.27 -6.02
CA ASP A 172 -5.40 -18.96 -6.71
C ASP A 172 -5.69 -20.24 -5.91
N THR A 173 -6.66 -20.16 -5.01
CA THR A 173 -7.00 -21.28 -4.13
C THR A 173 -7.80 -22.31 -4.90
N PRO A 174 -7.31 -23.56 -5.04
CA PRO A 174 -8.14 -24.63 -5.55
C PRO A 174 -9.37 -24.78 -4.67
N ASN A 175 -10.56 -24.78 -5.28
CA ASN A 175 -11.88 -24.97 -4.62
C ASN A 175 -12.49 -23.76 -3.91
N ILE A 176 -12.02 -22.53 -4.15
CA ILE A 176 -12.82 -21.33 -3.85
C ILE A 176 -13.50 -20.86 -5.15
N PRO A 177 -14.82 -20.62 -5.18
CA PRO A 177 -15.56 -20.29 -6.41
C PRO A 177 -15.35 -18.84 -6.87
N TYR A 178 -14.40 -18.13 -6.27
CA TYR A 178 -14.14 -16.72 -6.52
C TYR A 178 -12.65 -16.43 -6.47
N ASP A 179 -12.27 -15.37 -7.17
CA ASP A 179 -10.93 -14.80 -7.11
C ASP A 179 -10.69 -14.10 -5.77
N SER A 180 -9.75 -14.59 -4.98
CA SER A 180 -9.43 -14.06 -3.65
C SER A 180 -8.88 -12.62 -3.70
N ASP A 181 -8.05 -12.28 -4.69
CA ASP A 181 -7.52 -10.92 -4.87
C ASP A 181 -8.66 -9.95 -5.22
N GLY A 182 -9.64 -10.43 -5.97
CA GLY A 182 -10.82 -9.66 -6.36
C GLY A 182 -11.91 -9.58 -5.29
N GLN A 183 -11.73 -10.22 -4.13
CA GLN A 183 -12.70 -10.21 -3.03
C GLN A 183 -12.19 -9.51 -1.76
N ILE A 184 -11.01 -8.88 -1.84
CA ILE A 184 -10.42 -8.08 -0.77
C ILE A 184 -10.32 -6.62 -1.19
N GLU A 185 -10.38 -5.72 -0.21
CA GLU A 185 -10.53 -4.29 -0.45
C GLU A 185 -9.43 -3.72 -1.36
N TYR A 186 -9.87 -3.03 -2.43
CA TYR A 186 -9.00 -2.40 -3.42
C TYR A 186 -7.92 -3.34 -3.93
N ALA A 187 -8.27 -4.61 -4.13
CA ALA A 187 -7.39 -5.67 -4.55
C ALA A 187 -6.04 -5.66 -3.79
N ASN A 188 -6.10 -5.80 -2.46
CA ASN A 188 -4.93 -5.84 -1.56
C ASN A 188 -4.13 -4.54 -1.42
N GLN A 189 -4.58 -3.40 -1.96
CA GLN A 189 -3.90 -2.12 -1.74
C GLN A 189 -3.81 -1.79 -0.25
N LEU A 190 -4.90 -1.98 0.51
CA LEU A 190 -4.90 -1.74 1.95
C LEU A 190 -4.06 -2.76 2.72
N THR A 191 -3.99 -4.01 2.27
CA THR A 191 -3.07 -5.02 2.82
C THR A 191 -1.62 -4.54 2.73
N ASN A 192 -1.23 -3.98 1.57
CA ASN A 192 0.11 -3.43 1.36
C ASN A 192 0.38 -2.20 2.25
N SER A 193 -0.59 -1.29 2.39
CA SER A 193 -0.48 -0.14 3.30
C SER A 193 -0.25 -0.57 4.74
N HIS A 194 -1.00 -1.56 5.24
CA HIS A 194 -0.77 -2.12 6.57
C HIS A 194 0.59 -2.82 6.65
N GLN A 195 0.98 -3.58 5.62
CA GLN A 195 2.28 -4.21 5.60
C GLN A 195 3.41 -3.19 5.78
N CYS A 196 3.33 -2.05 5.08
CA CYS A 196 4.27 -0.94 5.21
C CYS A 196 4.22 -0.32 6.61
N LEU A 197 3.03 0.03 7.11
CA LEU A 197 2.83 0.58 8.46
C LEU A 197 3.57 -0.26 9.51
N TYR A 198 3.36 -1.57 9.52
CA TYR A 198 3.95 -2.44 10.52
C TYR A 198 5.44 -2.67 10.32
N GLU A 199 5.95 -2.53 9.09
CA GLU A 199 7.40 -2.64 8.83
C GLU A 199 8.19 -1.54 9.49
N PHE A 200 7.69 -0.32 9.32
CA PHE A 200 8.35 0.90 9.73
C PHE A 200 7.75 1.45 11.02
N LYS A 201 6.91 0.66 11.72
CA LYS A 201 6.15 1.15 12.88
C LYS A 201 7.06 1.70 13.99
N GLU A 202 8.17 1.00 14.20
CA GLU A 202 9.15 1.27 15.26
C GLU A 202 10.34 2.11 14.77
N SER A 203 10.61 2.10 13.46
CA SER A 203 11.75 2.83 12.87
C SER A 203 11.38 4.20 12.33
N ALA A 204 10.14 4.41 11.88
CA ALA A 204 9.72 5.69 11.29
C ALA A 204 9.08 6.62 12.32
N GLU A 205 9.46 7.90 12.28
CA GLU A 205 8.76 8.93 13.05
C GLU A 205 7.42 9.31 12.40
N PHE A 206 7.40 9.40 11.06
CA PHE A 206 6.20 9.62 10.26
C PHE A 206 6.14 8.69 9.06
N ILE A 207 4.93 8.27 8.71
CA ILE A 207 4.64 7.49 7.51
C ILE A 207 3.54 8.18 6.72
N ALA A 208 3.82 8.54 5.47
CA ALA A 208 2.82 9.02 4.51
C ALA A 208 2.21 7.83 3.74
N PHE A 209 0.91 7.89 3.45
CA PHE A 209 0.24 6.97 2.54
C PHE A 209 -0.25 7.75 1.32
N THR A 210 0.48 7.66 0.22
CA THR A 210 0.26 8.47 -0.99
C THR A 210 0.16 7.60 -2.24
N ASP A 211 -0.49 8.11 -3.27
CA ASP A 211 -0.43 7.52 -4.61
C ASP A 211 0.78 8.07 -5.38
N TRP A 212 1.13 7.46 -6.51
CA TRP A 212 2.27 7.90 -7.33
C TRP A 212 2.05 9.24 -8.02
N ASP A 213 0.80 9.63 -8.20
CA ASP A 213 0.37 10.93 -8.70
C ASP A 213 0.12 11.96 -7.60
N ASP A 214 0.33 11.62 -6.33
CA ASP A 214 0.21 12.55 -5.21
C ASP A 214 1.59 13.09 -4.81
N ILE A 215 1.84 14.36 -5.12
CA ILE A 215 3.09 15.03 -4.78
C ILE A 215 2.92 15.85 -3.50
N LEU A 216 3.53 15.38 -2.41
CA LEU A 216 3.57 16.13 -1.16
C LEU A 216 4.55 17.29 -1.31
N ILE A 217 4.04 18.51 -1.21
CA ILE A 217 4.88 19.71 -1.15
C ILE A 217 5.24 19.94 0.30
N GLY A 218 6.51 20.30 0.54
CA GLY A 218 7.08 20.51 1.86
C GLY A 218 6.21 21.36 2.79
N LEU A 219 6.50 21.29 4.08
CA LEU A 219 5.70 22.01 5.05
C LEU A 219 6.18 23.45 5.15
N ARG A 220 5.26 24.42 5.06
CA ARG A 220 5.59 25.81 5.34
C ARG A 220 5.95 25.94 6.82
N ILE A 221 7.23 26.16 7.05
CA ILE A 221 7.81 26.46 8.36
C ILE A 221 8.31 27.90 8.27
N ASN A 222 7.72 28.80 9.05
CA ASN A 222 8.02 30.23 9.00
C ASN A 222 7.79 30.80 7.58
N SER A 223 8.82 31.44 6.98
CA SER A 223 8.76 32.09 5.66
C SER A 223 9.11 31.17 4.48
N GLY A 224 9.38 29.89 4.70
CA GLY A 224 9.83 28.96 3.65
C GLY A 224 9.27 27.55 3.77
N PHE A 225 9.59 26.71 2.79
CA PHE A 225 9.28 25.28 2.83
C PHE A 225 10.42 24.52 3.50
N GLY A 226 10.12 23.81 4.57
CA GLY A 226 11.06 22.96 5.30
C GLY A 226 10.98 21.49 4.88
N LYS A 227 11.85 20.68 5.48
CA LYS A 227 11.81 19.22 5.33
C LYS A 227 10.50 18.65 5.89
N PHE A 228 10.06 17.52 5.35
CA PHE A 228 8.80 16.91 5.77
C PHE A 228 8.75 16.64 7.28
N ALA A 229 9.76 15.97 7.83
CA ALA A 229 9.79 15.59 9.24
C ALA A 229 9.72 16.80 10.18
N ASP A 230 10.40 17.90 9.86
CA ASP A 230 10.44 19.08 10.71
C ASP A 230 9.06 19.74 10.82
N GLY A 231 8.31 19.79 9.72
CA GLY A 231 6.96 20.34 9.74
C GLY A 231 6.00 19.46 10.54
N PHE A 232 6.05 18.14 10.35
CA PHE A 232 5.16 17.23 11.09
C PHE A 232 5.55 17.10 12.57
N ARG A 233 6.83 17.31 12.93
CA ARG A 233 7.27 17.50 14.32
C ARG A 233 6.59 18.69 14.95
N GLN A 234 6.58 19.85 14.29
CA GLN A 234 5.91 21.06 14.80
C GLN A 234 4.40 20.86 14.97
N LEU A 235 3.76 20.21 13.99
CA LEU A 235 2.34 19.84 14.12
C LEU A 235 2.12 18.88 15.29
N SER A 236 3.01 17.92 15.51
CA SER A 236 2.93 16.97 16.64
C SER A 236 3.11 17.65 18.00
N LEU A 237 3.91 18.71 18.09
CA LEU A 237 4.07 19.50 19.31
C LEU A 237 2.79 20.28 19.64
N LYS A 238 2.13 20.87 18.62
CA LYS A 238 0.83 21.55 18.78
C LYS A 238 -0.32 20.59 19.06
N HIS A 239 -0.28 19.39 18.50
CA HIS A 239 -1.35 18.41 18.57
C HIS A 239 -0.83 17.08 19.12
N GLN A 240 -0.57 17.04 20.43
CA GLN A 240 0.09 15.90 21.08
C GLN A 240 -0.69 14.58 20.92
N PHE A 241 -2.02 14.65 20.86
CA PHE A 241 -2.92 13.52 20.65
C PHE A 241 -3.21 13.21 19.17
N ALA A 242 -2.60 13.91 18.23
CA ALA A 242 -2.71 13.55 16.82
C ALA A 242 -1.99 12.20 16.58
N ALA A 243 -2.73 11.19 16.15
CA ALA A 243 -2.20 9.96 15.56
C ALA A 243 -1.89 10.15 14.08
N ALA A 244 -2.61 11.04 13.42
CA ALA A 244 -2.48 11.26 11.98
C ALA A 244 -2.82 12.70 11.57
N PHE A 245 -2.24 13.11 10.47
CA PHE A 245 -2.38 14.41 9.82
C PHE A 245 -3.05 14.17 8.46
N ALA A 246 -4.29 14.59 8.31
CA ALA A 246 -5.02 14.58 7.05
C ALA A 246 -4.57 15.81 6.25
N VAL A 247 -3.71 15.57 5.25
CA VAL A 247 -3.14 16.61 4.40
C VAL A 247 -4.11 16.89 3.24
N PRO A 248 -4.55 18.14 3.05
CA PRO A 248 -5.42 18.52 1.93
C PRO A 248 -4.80 18.14 0.58
N ARG A 249 -5.63 17.56 -0.28
CA ARG A 249 -5.25 17.13 -1.63
C ARG A 249 -6.00 17.97 -2.67
N PHE A 250 -5.27 18.58 -3.59
CA PHE A 250 -5.83 19.41 -4.65
C PHE A 250 -5.67 18.74 -5.99
N GLN A 251 -6.76 18.71 -6.76
CA GLN A 251 -6.69 18.34 -8.16
C GLN A 251 -5.87 19.38 -8.91
N THR A 252 -4.94 18.91 -9.73
CA THR A 252 -4.21 19.77 -10.65
C THR A 252 -4.36 19.28 -12.07
N ASN A 253 -4.17 20.21 -13.00
CA ASN A 253 -4.10 19.96 -14.42
C ASN A 253 -2.68 20.21 -14.89
N MET A 254 -2.12 19.27 -15.64
CA MET A 254 -0.82 19.44 -16.27
C MET A 254 -0.97 19.43 -17.78
N LYS A 255 -0.30 20.37 -18.45
CA LYS A 255 -0.13 20.31 -19.90
C LYS A 255 0.90 19.24 -20.23
N LYS A 256 0.50 18.23 -20.99
CA LYS A 256 1.44 17.20 -21.44
C LYS A 256 2.27 17.77 -22.58
N THR A 257 3.41 18.39 -22.25
CA THR A 257 4.34 18.82 -23.30
C THR A 257 5.00 17.59 -23.91
N PHE A 258 4.94 17.44 -25.23
CA PHE A 258 5.63 16.35 -25.90
C PHE A 258 7.13 16.45 -25.60
N GLN A 259 7.67 15.37 -25.04
CA GLN A 259 9.09 15.25 -24.82
C GLN A 259 9.73 14.85 -26.15
N SER A 260 10.76 15.58 -26.53
CA SER A 260 11.57 15.33 -27.71
C SER A 260 13.02 15.69 -27.39
N GLU A 261 13.96 15.36 -28.27
CA GLU A 261 15.35 15.81 -28.13
C GLU A 261 15.45 17.34 -27.98
N ILE A 262 14.52 18.09 -28.58
CA ILE A 262 14.46 19.55 -28.55
C ILE A 262 13.76 20.06 -27.28
N ASN A 263 12.88 19.26 -26.67
CA ASN A 263 12.21 19.59 -25.43
C ASN A 263 12.36 18.44 -24.41
N PRO A 264 13.53 18.33 -23.75
CA PRO A 264 13.78 17.28 -22.79
C PRO A 264 12.90 17.45 -21.54
N PHE A 265 12.64 16.33 -20.86
CA PHE A 265 11.99 16.32 -19.56
C PHE A 265 12.75 17.20 -18.56
N SER A 266 12.01 17.98 -17.78
CA SER A 266 12.54 18.77 -16.66
C SER A 266 11.49 18.85 -15.58
N ILE A 267 11.88 18.54 -14.35
CA ILE A 267 11.01 18.62 -13.16
C ILE A 267 10.54 20.06 -12.96
N GLU A 268 11.43 21.04 -13.14
CA GLU A 268 11.09 22.46 -13.05
C GLU A 268 10.00 22.83 -14.06
N LYS A 269 10.16 22.42 -15.32
CA LYS A 269 9.13 22.64 -16.36
C LYS A 269 7.82 21.96 -15.98
N THR A 270 7.86 20.75 -15.42
CA THR A 270 6.66 20.06 -14.95
C THR A 270 5.93 20.87 -13.88
N PHE A 271 6.62 21.37 -12.86
CA PHE A 271 6.01 22.21 -11.82
C PHE A 271 5.47 23.54 -12.37
N ASN A 272 6.18 24.18 -13.30
CA ASN A 272 5.73 25.44 -13.92
C ASN A 272 4.49 25.28 -14.81
N GLN A 273 4.12 24.04 -15.16
CA GLN A 273 2.95 23.72 -15.98
C GLN A 273 1.73 23.30 -15.17
N ILE A 274 1.86 23.19 -13.84
CA ILE A 274 0.77 22.81 -12.95
C ILE A 274 -0.23 23.96 -12.88
N GLN A 275 -1.48 23.67 -13.22
CA GLN A 275 -2.62 24.56 -13.02
C GLN A 275 -3.54 23.98 -11.95
N TYR A 276 -3.78 24.75 -10.90
CA TYR A 276 -4.67 24.33 -9.81
C TYR A 276 -6.13 24.29 -10.30
N SER A 277 -6.80 23.17 -10.06
CA SER A 277 -8.26 23.13 -10.16
C SER A 277 -8.85 23.76 -8.90
N THR A 278 -9.59 24.85 -9.05
CA THR A 278 -10.23 25.55 -7.91
C THR A 278 -11.55 24.90 -7.49
N THR A 279 -12.01 23.86 -8.20
CA THR A 279 -13.38 23.35 -8.09
C THR A 279 -13.50 21.95 -7.48
N GLU A 280 -12.39 21.26 -7.22
CA GLU A 280 -12.41 19.87 -6.74
C GLU A 280 -11.59 19.70 -5.46
N ASN A 281 -12.29 19.59 -4.32
CA ASN A 281 -11.69 19.12 -3.07
C ASN A 281 -11.64 17.60 -3.11
N LEU A 282 -10.44 17.05 -3.25
CA LEU A 282 -10.25 15.61 -3.19
C LEU A 282 -10.14 15.15 -1.73
N PRO A 283 -10.50 13.88 -1.42
CA PRO A 283 -10.23 13.31 -0.11
C PRO A 283 -8.74 13.49 0.27
N PRO A 284 -8.44 13.87 1.53
CA PRO A 284 -7.08 14.08 1.97
C PRO A 284 -6.27 12.77 1.91
N LYS A 285 -4.95 12.87 2.09
CA LYS A 285 -4.10 11.71 2.38
C LYS A 285 -3.51 11.84 3.77
N MET A 286 -3.08 10.71 4.30
CA MET A 286 -2.65 10.62 5.69
C MET A 286 -1.14 10.61 5.81
N VAL A 287 -0.62 11.46 6.68
CA VAL A 287 0.70 11.28 7.30
C VAL A 287 0.47 10.88 8.75
N VAL A 288 0.92 9.68 9.13
CA VAL A 288 0.65 9.11 10.45
C VAL A 288 1.89 9.12 11.33
N ARG A 289 1.66 9.14 12.65
CA ARG A 289 2.66 8.80 13.67
C ARG A 289 2.48 7.33 14.02
N PRO A 290 3.30 6.42 13.48
CA PRO A 290 2.99 5.00 13.45
C PRO A 290 2.78 4.36 14.83
N LYS A 291 3.50 4.84 15.85
CA LYS A 291 3.32 4.39 17.24
C LYS A 291 1.92 4.58 17.82
N PHE A 292 1.07 5.40 17.19
CA PHE A 292 -0.30 5.68 17.64
C PHE A 292 -1.38 5.10 16.73
N VAL A 293 -0.99 4.37 15.68
CA VAL A 293 -1.90 3.86 14.66
C VAL A 293 -1.83 2.33 14.58
N ALA A 294 -2.98 1.69 14.78
CA ALA A 294 -3.17 0.26 14.60
C ALA A 294 -3.60 -0.08 13.17
N GLY A 295 -4.37 0.79 12.51
CA GLY A 295 -4.90 0.55 11.18
C GLY A 295 -5.04 1.82 10.38
N VAL A 296 -4.77 1.74 9.08
CA VAL A 296 -4.76 2.87 8.16
C VAL A 296 -5.73 2.63 7.01
N TRP A 297 -6.38 3.71 6.59
CA TRP A 297 -6.90 3.85 5.24
C TRP A 297 -6.05 4.89 4.53
N ILE A 298 -5.89 4.76 3.22
CA ILE A 298 -5.22 5.73 2.35
C ILE A 298 -5.68 7.19 2.58
N HIS A 299 -6.95 7.41 2.97
CA HIS A 299 -7.56 8.74 3.10
C HIS A 299 -7.95 9.13 4.53
N GLN A 300 -7.87 8.21 5.49
CA GLN A 300 -8.30 8.49 6.86
C GLN A 300 -7.60 7.57 7.87
N LEU A 301 -7.46 8.06 9.10
CA LEU A 301 -7.11 7.21 10.22
C LEU A 301 -8.23 6.19 10.44
N LYS A 302 -7.89 4.89 10.41
CA LYS A 302 -8.90 3.85 10.54
C LYS A 302 -9.01 3.33 11.97
N VAL A 303 -7.88 2.93 12.56
CA VAL A 303 -7.83 2.46 13.95
C VAL A 303 -6.63 3.06 14.65
N ALA A 304 -6.87 3.77 15.74
CA ALA A 304 -5.83 4.22 16.65
C ALA A 304 -5.46 3.12 17.64
N GLU A 305 -4.23 3.14 18.17
CA GLU A 305 -3.82 2.23 19.25
C GLU A 305 -4.54 2.53 20.58
N ASN A 306 -5.08 3.74 20.73
CA ASN A 306 -5.82 4.16 21.91
C ASN A 306 -6.87 5.21 21.51
N TRP A 307 -8.03 5.18 22.18
CA TRP A 307 -9.18 6.06 21.93
C TRP A 307 -8.86 7.56 22.00
N ARG A 308 -7.83 7.97 22.75
CA ARG A 308 -7.43 9.38 22.86
C ARG A 308 -6.81 9.94 21.58
N PHE A 309 -6.28 9.07 20.73
CA PHE A 309 -5.58 9.50 19.53
C PHE A 309 -6.53 9.62 18.34
N HIS A 310 -6.38 10.70 17.58
CA HIS A 310 -7.28 11.04 16.48
C HIS A 310 -6.54 11.65 15.29
N SER A 311 -7.22 11.80 14.16
CA SER A 311 -6.69 12.56 13.02
C SER A 311 -6.98 14.05 13.17
N ILE A 312 -6.05 14.89 12.75
CA ILE A 312 -6.27 16.33 12.58
C ILE A 312 -6.22 16.70 11.10
N THR A 313 -7.00 17.70 10.70
CA THR A 313 -6.90 18.25 9.34
C THR A 313 -5.81 19.31 9.32
N VAL A 314 -4.85 19.18 8.41
CA VAL A 314 -3.77 20.13 8.24
C VAL A 314 -4.28 21.34 7.47
N ASN A 315 -3.89 22.55 7.88
CA ASN A 315 -4.19 23.76 7.13
C ASN A 315 -3.44 23.71 5.77
N SER A 316 -4.12 24.03 4.67
CA SER A 316 -3.53 24.02 3.32
C SER A 316 -2.39 25.03 3.15
N ALA A 317 -2.32 26.07 3.98
CA ALA A 317 -1.17 26.97 4.06
C ALA A 317 0.05 26.31 4.73
N THR A 318 -0.11 25.19 5.44
CA THR A 318 0.99 24.45 6.08
C THR A 318 1.50 23.33 5.19
N ALA A 319 0.63 22.47 4.68
CA ALA A 319 1.02 21.32 3.86
C ALA A 319 -0.04 21.03 2.81
N VAL A 320 0.39 20.56 1.64
CA VAL A 320 -0.52 20.26 0.53
C VAL A 320 -0.01 19.09 -0.30
N LEU A 321 -0.94 18.29 -0.81
CA LEU A 321 -0.70 17.31 -1.86
C LEU A 321 -1.26 17.80 -3.18
N LEU A 322 -0.44 17.74 -4.21
CA LEU A 322 -0.85 18.00 -5.59
C LEU A 322 -1.15 16.65 -6.26
N HIS A 323 -2.39 16.46 -6.71
CA HIS A 323 -2.76 15.28 -7.47
C HIS A 323 -2.55 15.55 -8.96
N LEU A 324 -1.55 14.91 -9.56
CA LEU A 324 -1.03 15.16 -10.91
C LEU A 324 -1.64 14.26 -11.99
N ASN A 325 -2.87 13.81 -11.80
CA ASN A 325 -3.49 12.80 -12.66
C ASN A 325 -4.19 13.39 -13.91
N ASN A 326 -4.56 14.68 -13.91
CA ASN A 326 -5.32 15.24 -15.03
C ASN A 326 -4.41 15.86 -16.09
N LEU A 327 -4.32 15.18 -17.23
CA LEU A 327 -3.53 15.60 -18.37
C LEU A 327 -4.42 16.37 -19.37
N ILE A 328 -4.12 17.65 -19.58
CA ILE A 328 -4.76 18.43 -20.64
C ILE A 328 -3.88 18.28 -21.90
N SER A 329 -4.45 17.74 -22.98
CA SER A 329 -3.85 17.84 -24.31
C SER A 329 -4.06 19.25 -24.84
N ASP A 330 -3.03 19.89 -25.40
CA ASP A 330 -3.12 21.23 -26.01
C ASP A 330 -4.09 21.31 -27.21
N ILE A 331 -4.61 20.16 -27.63
CA ILE A 331 -5.63 20.06 -28.66
C ILE A 331 -6.93 19.70 -27.96
N GLY A 332 -7.92 20.62 -27.95
CA GLY A 332 -9.28 20.42 -27.45
C GLY A 332 -10.10 19.37 -28.22
N ILE A 333 -9.45 18.40 -28.84
CA ILE A 333 -10.10 17.25 -29.44
C ILE A 333 -10.44 16.29 -28.30
N LYS A 334 -11.74 16.16 -28.01
CA LYS A 334 -12.27 14.88 -27.52
C LYS A 334 -11.80 13.83 -28.52
N GLU A 335 -10.69 13.14 -28.26
CA GLU A 335 -10.18 12.08 -29.13
C GLU A 335 -11.21 10.96 -29.19
N LYS A 336 -12.11 11.04 -30.18
CA LYS A 336 -12.76 9.88 -30.77
C LYS A 336 -11.65 9.10 -31.48
N TYR A 337 -11.08 8.13 -30.78
CA TYR A 337 -10.15 7.19 -31.39
C TYR A 337 -10.92 6.34 -32.41
N SER A 338 -10.65 6.59 -33.70
CA SER A 338 -10.84 5.59 -34.75
C SER A 338 -9.86 4.44 -34.49
N THR A 339 -10.31 3.22 -34.68
CA THR A 339 -9.56 1.96 -34.50
C THR A 339 -8.50 1.70 -35.58
N ASP A 340 -7.98 2.74 -36.24
CA ASP A 340 -7.06 2.55 -37.37
C ASP A 340 -5.65 2.18 -36.89
N SER A 341 -5.26 0.96 -37.25
CA SER A 341 -4.13 0.17 -36.78
C SER A 341 -2.75 0.56 -37.34
N ASN A 342 -2.58 1.73 -37.94
CA ASN A 342 -1.38 2.05 -38.73
C ASN A 342 -0.50 3.20 -38.20
N SER A 343 -0.58 3.54 -36.91
CA SER A 343 0.31 4.55 -36.29
C SER A 343 1.38 3.89 -35.43
N SER A 344 2.62 4.03 -35.91
CA SER A 344 3.87 3.48 -35.37
C SER A 344 4.15 3.81 -33.90
N ASN A 345 4.41 2.76 -33.11
CA ASN A 345 5.16 2.63 -31.84
C ASN A 345 4.93 3.57 -30.65
N ASN A 346 4.51 4.83 -30.82
CA ASN A 346 4.23 5.78 -29.72
C ASN A 346 2.74 5.86 -29.32
N SER A 347 1.86 5.16 -30.04
CA SER A 347 0.41 5.09 -29.77
C SER A 347 0.06 4.15 -28.60
N TYR A 348 0.84 3.08 -28.40
CA TYR A 348 0.47 1.99 -27.48
C TYR A 348 0.54 2.35 -25.98
N THR A 349 1.51 3.16 -25.55
CA THR A 349 1.64 3.60 -24.15
C THR A 349 0.49 4.53 -23.74
N ARG A 350 0.01 5.40 -24.65
CA ARG A 350 -1.14 6.29 -24.36
C ARG A 350 -2.45 5.53 -24.20
N LEU A 351 -2.67 4.53 -25.05
CA LEU A 351 -3.85 3.67 -24.96
C LEU A 351 -3.86 2.93 -23.61
N PHE A 352 -2.69 2.47 -23.16
CA PHE A 352 -2.56 1.69 -21.94
C PHE A 352 -2.85 2.49 -20.67
N HIS A 353 -2.18 3.63 -20.49
CA HIS A 353 -2.41 4.51 -19.36
C HIS A 353 -3.89 4.94 -19.25
N LYS A 354 -4.53 5.28 -20.38
CA LYS A 354 -5.95 5.64 -20.41
C LYS A 354 -6.86 4.47 -20.01
N LEU A 355 -6.53 3.24 -20.41
CA LEU A 355 -7.27 2.04 -20.00
C LEU A 355 -7.13 1.77 -18.50
N ILE A 356 -5.94 1.98 -17.94
CA ILE A 356 -5.67 1.91 -16.50
C ILE A 356 -6.47 2.96 -15.74
N LEU A 357 -6.43 4.23 -16.17
CA LEU A 357 -7.22 5.29 -15.55
C LEU A 357 -8.73 5.04 -15.63
N ASN A 358 -9.23 4.61 -16.79
CA ASN A 358 -10.64 4.26 -16.95
C ASN A 358 -11.04 3.09 -16.03
N CYS A 359 -10.15 2.10 -15.87
CA CYS A 359 -10.31 0.99 -14.95
C CYS A 359 -10.43 1.49 -13.50
N TYR A 360 -9.47 2.31 -13.03
CA TYR A 360 -9.48 2.85 -11.67
C TYR A 360 -10.71 3.73 -11.40
N ASN A 361 -11.03 4.67 -12.30
CA ASN A 361 -12.20 5.55 -12.15
C ASN A 361 -13.50 4.76 -12.10
N LYS A 362 -13.61 3.69 -12.89
CA LYS A 362 -14.76 2.77 -12.87
C LYS A 362 -14.85 2.03 -11.53
N MET A 363 -13.73 1.51 -11.02
CA MET A 363 -13.69 0.86 -9.70
C MET A 363 -14.03 1.80 -8.56
N GLU A 364 -13.50 3.03 -8.56
CA GLU A 364 -13.75 4.02 -7.53
C GLU A 364 -15.22 4.44 -7.50
N LYS A 365 -15.80 4.70 -8.68
CA LYS A 365 -17.24 4.98 -8.81
C LYS A 365 -18.08 3.88 -8.19
N TYR A 366 -17.77 2.61 -8.49
CA TYR A 366 -18.49 1.45 -7.96
C TYR A 366 -18.30 1.24 -6.46
N ALA A 367 -17.10 1.53 -5.95
CA ALA A 367 -16.85 1.49 -4.51
C ALA A 367 -17.70 2.51 -3.75
N MET A 368 -17.90 3.70 -4.35
CA MET A 368 -18.64 4.81 -3.74
C MET A 368 -20.16 4.69 -3.90
N ASP A 369 -20.64 4.21 -5.05
CA ASP A 369 -22.08 4.09 -5.31
C ASP A 369 -22.72 2.90 -4.59
N GLY A 370 -21.92 1.89 -4.20
CA GLY A 370 -22.35 0.69 -3.51
C GLY A 370 -23.34 -0.18 -4.29
N THR A 371 -23.55 0.12 -5.58
CA THR A 371 -24.58 -0.47 -6.45
C THR A 371 -24.22 -1.87 -6.93
N ILE A 372 -22.96 -2.26 -6.78
CA ILE A 372 -22.43 -3.49 -7.32
C ILE A 372 -22.40 -4.58 -6.24
N GLY A 373 -23.00 -5.74 -6.52
CA GLY A 373 -22.98 -6.92 -5.64
C GLY A 373 -21.64 -7.68 -5.56
N TYR A 374 -20.53 -7.07 -5.98
CA TYR A 374 -19.18 -7.66 -5.99
C TYR A 374 -18.12 -6.63 -5.56
N CYS A 375 -17.02 -7.12 -4.99
CA CYS A 375 -15.92 -6.29 -4.52
C CYS A 375 -15.17 -5.60 -5.69
N PRO A 376 -14.82 -4.31 -5.59
CA PRO A 376 -14.06 -3.61 -6.62
C PRO A 376 -12.68 -4.25 -6.86
N SER A 377 -12.38 -4.62 -8.11
CA SER A 377 -11.10 -5.25 -8.49
C SER A 377 -10.69 -4.92 -9.92
N TYR A 378 -9.38 -4.71 -10.13
CA TYR A 378 -8.81 -4.41 -11.44
C TYR A 378 -8.87 -5.62 -12.38
N LYS A 379 -9.16 -6.83 -11.88
CA LYS A 379 -9.40 -8.00 -12.74
C LYS A 379 -10.65 -7.87 -13.60
N ALA A 380 -11.58 -6.97 -13.24
CA ALA A 380 -12.70 -6.60 -14.10
C ALA A 380 -12.27 -5.75 -15.32
N CYS A 381 -11.00 -5.35 -15.39
CA CYS A 381 -10.47 -4.52 -16.45
C CYS A 381 -9.82 -5.37 -17.54
N VAL A 382 -10.23 -5.11 -18.78
CA VAL A 382 -9.66 -5.76 -19.96
C VAL A 382 -8.51 -4.90 -20.44
N PHE A 383 -7.27 -5.37 -20.26
CA PHE A 383 -6.11 -4.74 -20.88
C PHE A 383 -5.73 -5.49 -22.17
N PRO A 384 -5.39 -4.78 -23.27
CA PRO A 384 -4.89 -5.43 -24.47
C PRO A 384 -3.55 -6.11 -24.18
N LYS A 385 -3.31 -7.27 -24.80
CA LYS A 385 -1.96 -7.85 -24.84
C LYS A 385 -1.04 -6.89 -25.58
N GLN A 386 0.18 -6.76 -25.08
CA GLN A 386 1.18 -5.87 -25.66
C GLN A 386 2.49 -6.63 -25.84
N ASN A 387 3.19 -6.37 -26.96
CA ASN A 387 4.56 -6.82 -27.16
C ASN A 387 5.52 -5.83 -26.47
N VAL A 388 5.41 -5.73 -25.15
CA VAL A 388 6.28 -4.91 -24.32
C VAL A 388 6.82 -5.76 -23.18
N SER A 389 8.11 -5.60 -22.91
CA SER A 389 8.74 -6.27 -21.76
C SER A 389 8.32 -5.57 -20.46
N VAL A 390 7.81 -6.38 -19.54
CA VAL A 390 7.41 -5.97 -18.20
C VAL A 390 8.07 -6.86 -17.16
N ILE A 391 8.19 -6.32 -15.95
CA ILE A 391 8.51 -7.10 -14.76
C ILE A 391 7.22 -7.35 -14.00
N LYS A 392 6.90 -8.62 -13.74
CA LYS A 392 5.72 -9.05 -12.98
C LYS A 392 6.09 -9.86 -11.75
N ILE A 393 5.22 -9.84 -10.75
CA ILE A 393 5.32 -10.77 -9.63
C ILE A 393 4.86 -12.16 -10.02
N LYS A 394 5.66 -13.15 -9.64
CA LYS A 394 5.27 -14.54 -9.51
C LYS A 394 5.28 -14.93 -8.03
N THR A 395 4.13 -15.34 -7.52
CA THR A 395 4.00 -15.87 -6.16
C THR A 395 3.72 -17.36 -6.24
N THR A 396 4.62 -18.19 -5.69
CA THR A 396 4.32 -19.59 -5.41
C THR A 396 3.80 -19.71 -3.98
N HIS A 397 2.92 -20.67 -3.76
CA HIS A 397 2.31 -20.90 -2.46
C HIS A 397 2.61 -22.32 -2.04
N LYS A 398 2.80 -22.52 -0.73
CA LYS A 398 2.79 -23.86 -0.17
C LYS A 398 1.41 -24.48 -0.41
N PRO A 399 1.32 -25.81 -0.58
CA PRO A 399 0.03 -26.49 -0.70
C PRO A 399 -0.92 -26.00 0.39
N SER A 400 -2.10 -25.53 -0.03
CA SER A 400 -3.10 -25.00 0.90
C SER A 400 -3.45 -26.06 1.91
N LYS A 401 -3.30 -25.75 3.20
CA LYS A 401 -3.78 -26.65 4.26
C LYS A 401 -5.24 -26.31 4.52
N LYS A 402 -6.12 -27.28 4.26
CA LYS A 402 -7.53 -27.20 4.64
C LYS A 402 -7.62 -27.46 6.13
N MET A 403 -7.81 -26.40 6.89
CA MET A 403 -8.12 -26.44 8.32
C MET A 403 -9.63 -26.53 8.45
N THR A 404 -10.13 -26.95 9.61
CA THR A 404 -11.58 -27.08 9.79
C THR A 404 -12.27 -25.71 9.63
N ASN A 405 -12.94 -25.52 8.49
CA ASN A 405 -13.62 -24.28 8.06
C ASN A 405 -12.69 -23.09 7.73
N LEU A 406 -11.43 -23.33 7.39
CA LEU A 406 -10.49 -22.28 7.00
C LEU A 406 -9.47 -22.82 6.00
N ILE A 407 -9.18 -22.06 4.95
CA ILE A 407 -8.12 -22.41 4.00
C ILE A 407 -6.94 -21.50 4.31
N TRP A 408 -5.85 -22.08 4.78
CA TRP A 408 -4.63 -21.33 5.08
C TRP A 408 -3.71 -21.32 3.87
N HIS A 409 -3.30 -20.12 3.48
CA HIS A 409 -2.41 -19.88 2.36
C HIS A 409 -1.13 -19.24 2.87
N GLU A 410 -0.03 -19.97 2.71
CA GLU A 410 1.30 -19.47 3.00
C GLU A 410 2.05 -19.29 1.69
N ARG A 411 2.59 -18.09 1.48
CA ARG A 411 3.51 -17.84 0.37
C ARG A 411 4.77 -18.65 0.59
N ASP A 412 5.22 -19.33 -0.46
CA ASP A 412 6.46 -20.11 -0.46
C ASP A 412 7.60 -19.26 -1.01
N LYS A 413 7.46 -18.84 -2.27
CA LYS A 413 8.44 -18.01 -2.97
C LYS A 413 7.75 -16.83 -3.64
N ILE A 414 8.44 -15.69 -3.67
CA ILE A 414 8.02 -14.52 -4.45
C ILE A 414 9.19 -14.07 -5.30
N GLU A 415 8.95 -13.87 -6.59
CA GLU A 415 9.97 -13.48 -7.55
C GLU A 415 9.44 -12.42 -8.50
N PHE A 416 10.31 -11.50 -8.91
CA PHE A 416 10.10 -10.66 -10.07
C PHE A 416 10.57 -11.42 -11.31
N ILE A 417 9.68 -11.60 -12.28
CA ILE A 417 9.98 -12.28 -13.54
C ILE A 417 9.70 -11.36 -14.72
N GLU A 418 10.56 -11.43 -15.73
CA GLU A 418 10.34 -10.73 -16.99
C GLU A 418 9.25 -11.46 -17.80
N ASN A 419 8.37 -10.67 -18.44
CA ASN A 419 7.36 -11.16 -19.36
C ASN A 419 7.31 -10.26 -20.58
N GLU A 420 7.50 -10.82 -21.76
CA GLU A 420 7.50 -10.08 -23.04
C GLU A 420 6.09 -9.78 -23.56
N LYS A 421 5.05 -10.32 -22.91
CA LYS A 421 3.64 -10.21 -23.34
C LYS A 421 2.84 -9.20 -22.52
N GLY A 422 3.51 -8.32 -21.78
CA GLY A 422 2.86 -7.34 -20.92
C GLY A 422 2.40 -7.90 -19.56
N CYS A 423 1.60 -7.10 -18.85
CA CYS A 423 1.19 -7.36 -17.47
C CYS A 423 0.06 -8.39 -17.29
N LEU A 424 -0.54 -8.87 -18.39
CA LEU A 424 -1.61 -9.86 -18.38
C LEU A 424 -1.16 -11.24 -18.86
#